data_AF-A0A850Z7S8-F1
#
_entry.id   AF-A0A850Z7S8-F1
#
_cell.length_a   1.000
_cell.length_b   1.000
_cell.length_c   1.000
_cell.angle_alpha   90.00
_cell.angle_beta   90.00
_cell.angle_gamma   90.00
#
_symmetry.space_group_name_H-M   'P 1'
#
loop_
_entity.id
_entity.type
_entity.pdbx_description
1 polymer ?
#
loop_
_entity_poly.entity_id
_entity_poly.type
_entity_poly.pdbx_seq_one_letter_code
_entity_poly.pdbx_strand_id
1 'polypeptide(L)'
;SQSEQQILSSQLECVQSIRNGVLEEAKCTESERATLFPQRGSGAETQTRSALQLLHVEAETLHNKGDSEDLYVTNILYEREVTKREVTKTEVTELVWKLCLAHSASYETADLFMTLVFELRHLSLEVLRALWQRSSFKCRDNWQPLIDALPSCATEACVVLMKDLIASGEVEEDKVEYFFWSFTFIPNPTSGMIESLAPLLKSPRASKSCFLGVTALVHRFCSAHSSCDVVPAVQNVMRTLGKFLGGNCTVQDSEHLSKLQLVLKAIGNAGLAAASLAPALSSCAALRSHPVEIRLAAVQAFRRVPCSVRVSDLLPRVT
;
A
#
# COMPACT_ATOMS: atom_id res chain seq x y z
N SER A 1 -1.04 -29.94 -4.68
CA SER A 1 -1.05 -29.21 -3.40
C SER A 1 0.27 -28.49 -3.25
N GLN A 2 0.31 -27.18 -3.50
CA GLN A 2 1.49 -26.38 -3.14
C GLN A 2 1.33 -26.03 -1.67
N SER A 3 2.16 -26.62 -0.83
CA SER A 3 2.38 -26.17 0.54
C SER A 3 2.74 -24.68 0.47
N GLU A 4 1.95 -23.82 1.10
CA GLU A 4 2.41 -22.46 1.39
C GLU A 4 3.75 -22.58 2.11
N GLN A 5 4.80 -22.02 1.49
CA GLN A 5 6.12 -22.02 2.12
C GLN A 5 6.08 -20.99 3.23
N GLN A 6 6.10 -21.49 4.47
CA GLN A 6 6.15 -20.64 5.65
C GLN A 6 7.53 -19.99 5.74
N ILE A 7 7.62 -18.73 5.27
CA ILE A 7 8.87 -17.94 5.24
C ILE A 7 9.33 -17.59 6.67
N LEU A 8 8.39 -17.46 7.61
CA LEU A 8 8.65 -17.15 9.02
C LEU A 8 8.02 -18.21 9.92
N SER A 9 8.85 -18.85 10.74
CA SER A 9 8.44 -19.78 11.79
C SER A 9 8.71 -19.15 13.14
N SER A 10 7.67 -18.94 13.95
CA SER A 10 7.79 -18.41 15.31
C SER A 10 7.35 -19.45 16.33
N GLN A 11 8.09 -19.58 17.42
CA GLN A 11 7.81 -20.50 18.52
C GLN A 11 8.07 -19.80 19.85
N LEU A 12 7.18 -19.99 20.82
CA LEU A 12 7.30 -19.47 22.18
C LEU A 12 7.07 -20.61 23.16
N GLU A 13 8.05 -20.85 24.03
CA GLU A 13 7.97 -21.83 25.09
C GLU A 13 8.17 -21.14 26.45
N CYS A 14 7.21 -21.30 27.36
CA CYS A 14 7.28 -20.74 28.70
C CYS A 14 7.12 -21.83 29.76
N VAL A 15 8.01 -21.84 30.74
CA VAL A 15 7.93 -22.69 31.95
C VAL A 15 7.65 -21.80 33.14
N GLN A 16 6.57 -22.07 33.86
CA GLN A 16 6.13 -21.29 35.02
C GLN A 16 6.09 -22.17 36.27
N SER A 17 6.58 -21.65 37.39
CA SER A 17 6.45 -22.24 38.72
C SER A 17 5.49 -21.39 39.54
N ILE A 18 4.37 -21.99 39.95
CA ILE A 18 3.33 -21.32 40.72
C ILE A 18 3.19 -22.02 42.07
N ARG A 19 3.33 -21.29 43.17
CA ARG A 19 3.12 -21.79 44.53
C ARG A 19 2.08 -20.95 45.23
N ASN A 20 1.10 -21.60 45.86
CA ASN A 20 0.00 -20.93 46.58
C ASN A 20 -0.74 -19.86 45.75
N GLY A 21 -0.88 -20.08 44.44
CA GLY A 21 -1.52 -19.13 43.53
C GLY A 21 -0.65 -17.93 43.13
N VAL A 22 0.62 -17.87 43.56
CA VAL A 22 1.58 -16.82 43.23
C VAL A 22 2.64 -17.37 42.27
N LEU A 23 2.96 -16.60 41.23
CA LEU A 23 4.03 -16.91 40.29
C LEU A 23 5.39 -16.71 40.97
N GLU A 24 6.12 -17.80 41.23
CA GLU A 24 7.47 -17.75 41.81
C GLU A 24 8.54 -17.53 40.75
N GLU A 25 8.39 -18.17 39.59
CA GLU A 25 9.33 -18.06 38.48
C GLU A 25 8.61 -18.26 37.15
N ALA A 26 8.98 -17.49 36.13
CA ALA A 26 8.64 -17.73 34.74
C ALA A 26 9.90 -17.61 33.89
N LYS A 27 10.16 -18.61 33.04
CA LYS A 27 11.23 -18.60 32.04
C LYS A 27 10.60 -18.84 30.68
N CYS A 28 10.76 -17.89 29.76
CA CYS A 28 10.28 -18.02 28.40
C CYS A 28 11.43 -17.97 27.40
N THR A 29 11.34 -18.77 26.36
CA THR A 29 12.21 -18.74 25.18
C THR A 29 11.35 -18.56 23.95
N GLU A 30 11.56 -17.46 23.25
CA GLU A 30 10.95 -17.14 21.97
C GLU A 30 12.00 -17.32 20.87
N SER A 31 11.63 -17.98 19.76
CA SER A 31 12.48 -18.15 18.59
C SER A 31 11.73 -17.80 17.32
N GLU A 32 12.29 -16.90 16.53
CA GLU A 32 11.78 -16.51 15.22
C GLU A 32 12.80 -16.88 14.15
N ARG A 33 12.44 -17.81 13.27
CA ARG A 33 13.28 -18.27 12.15
C ARG A 33 12.71 -17.79 10.83
N ALA A 34 13.45 -16.91 10.16
CA ALA A 34 13.16 -16.46 8.81
C ALA A 34 13.98 -17.29 7.80
N THR A 35 13.31 -18.04 6.93
CA THR A 35 13.95 -18.86 5.89
C THR A 35 13.61 -18.30 4.52
N LEU A 36 14.54 -17.56 3.90
CA LEU A 36 14.32 -16.90 2.61
C LEU A 36 14.48 -17.87 1.43
N PHE A 37 15.35 -18.88 1.56
CA PHE A 37 15.61 -19.88 0.52
C PHE A 37 15.78 -21.28 1.14
N PRO A 38 14.69 -22.07 1.25
CA PRO A 38 14.72 -23.39 1.91
C PRO A 38 15.77 -24.34 1.31
N GLN A 39 16.02 -24.24 0.00
CA GLN A 39 16.94 -25.13 -0.71
C GLN A 39 18.43 -24.78 -0.54
N ARG A 40 18.77 -23.62 0.05
CA ARG A 40 20.17 -23.18 0.24
C ARG A 40 20.60 -23.07 1.69
N GLY A 41 19.74 -23.47 2.65
CA GLY A 41 20.05 -23.37 4.08
C GLY A 41 20.29 -21.95 4.58
N SER A 42 19.85 -20.93 3.84
CA SER A 42 20.04 -19.51 4.17
C SER A 42 18.81 -18.98 4.90
N GLY A 43 19.02 -18.56 6.15
CA GLY A 43 18.00 -17.99 7.02
C GLY A 43 18.63 -17.26 8.20
N ALA A 44 17.81 -16.52 8.93
CA ALA A 44 18.19 -15.86 10.18
C ALA A 44 17.30 -16.39 11.31
N GLU A 45 17.88 -16.57 12.49
CA GLU A 45 17.15 -16.96 13.69
C GLU A 45 17.40 -15.92 14.78
N THR A 46 16.32 -15.34 15.29
CA THR A 46 16.34 -14.49 16.48
C THR A 46 15.82 -15.33 17.64
N GLN A 47 16.54 -15.34 18.76
CA GLN A 47 16.10 -16.01 19.98
C GLN A 47 16.08 -15.02 21.14
N THR A 48 14.92 -14.84 21.76
CA THR A 48 14.72 -13.99 22.94
C THR A 48 14.47 -14.89 24.15
N ARG A 49 15.18 -14.65 25.26
CA ARG A 49 14.96 -15.36 26.52
C ARG A 49 14.58 -14.36 27.60
N SER A 50 13.44 -14.58 28.26
CA SER A 50 12.98 -13.77 29.37
C SER A 50 12.84 -14.62 30.63
N ALA A 51 13.22 -14.04 31.77
CA ALA A 51 13.11 -14.68 33.07
C ALA A 51 12.54 -13.67 34.07
N LEU A 52 11.51 -14.09 34.80
CA LEU A 52 10.89 -13.36 35.90
C LEU A 52 10.98 -14.24 37.14
N GLN A 53 11.47 -13.69 38.25
CA GLN A 53 11.60 -14.42 39.51
C GLN A 53 11.08 -13.56 40.67
N LEU A 54 10.25 -14.15 41.51
CA LEU A 54 9.77 -13.55 42.74
C LEU A 54 10.91 -13.56 43.77
N LEU A 55 11.35 -12.37 44.18
CA LEU A 55 12.43 -12.21 45.17
C LEU A 55 11.88 -12.05 46.59
N HIS A 56 10.87 -11.19 46.76
CA HIS A 56 10.26 -10.90 48.06
C HIS A 56 8.80 -10.49 47.89
N VAL A 57 7.98 -10.69 48.93
CA VAL A 57 6.59 -10.22 49.02
C VAL A 57 6.48 -9.25 50.18
N GLU A 58 6.15 -7.99 49.91
CA GLU A 58 5.99 -6.95 50.93
C GLU A 58 4.50 -6.64 51.14
N ALA A 59 4.13 -6.29 52.37
CA ALA A 59 2.79 -5.80 52.66
C ALA A 59 2.64 -4.36 52.16
N GLU A 60 1.57 -4.10 51.40
CA GLU A 60 1.33 -2.82 50.73
C GLU A 60 1.27 -1.66 51.75
N THR A 61 2.26 -0.76 51.72
CA THR A 61 2.15 0.56 52.36
C THR A 61 1.52 1.50 51.36
N LEU A 62 0.35 2.08 51.68
CA LEU A 62 -0.42 3.02 50.87
C LEU A 62 0.48 3.93 50.00
N HIS A 63 0.72 3.54 48.76
CA HIS A 63 1.34 4.41 47.78
C HIS A 63 0.21 5.27 47.21
N ASN A 64 0.36 6.60 47.32
CA ASN A 64 -0.47 7.53 46.57
C ASN A 64 -0.32 7.15 45.09
N LYS A 65 -1.39 6.59 44.51
CA LYS A 65 -1.50 6.45 43.06
C LYS A 65 -1.32 7.85 42.49
N GLY A 66 -0.16 8.10 41.88
CA GLY A 66 0.02 9.31 41.09
C GLY A 66 -1.06 9.28 40.01
N ASP A 67 -1.92 10.29 40.00
CA ASP A 67 -2.80 10.54 38.86
C ASP A 67 -1.91 10.72 37.64
N SER A 68 -1.81 9.67 36.83
CA SER A 68 -1.19 9.73 35.52
C SER A 68 -2.34 9.89 34.54
N GLU A 69 -2.69 11.16 34.28
CA GLU A 69 -3.78 11.56 33.37
C GLU A 69 -3.60 11.04 31.93
N ASP A 70 -2.42 10.50 31.60
CA ASP A 70 -2.03 10.04 30.25
C ASP A 70 -2.01 8.50 30.08
N LEU A 71 -2.64 7.73 30.96
CA LEU A 71 -2.74 6.28 30.81
C LEU A 71 -4.07 5.86 30.17
N TYR A 72 -4.00 5.06 29.12
CA TYR A 72 -5.15 4.37 28.53
C TYR A 72 -4.97 2.86 28.67
N VAL A 73 -6.07 2.16 28.96
CA VAL A 73 -6.06 0.70 29.11
C VAL A 73 -6.33 0.07 27.77
N THR A 74 -5.42 -0.79 27.32
CA THR A 74 -5.61 -1.63 26.14
C THR A 74 -5.40 -3.09 26.46
N ASN A 75 -5.44 -3.93 25.43
CA ASN A 75 -5.19 -5.35 25.59
C ASN A 75 -3.67 -5.63 25.66
N ILE A 76 -3.31 -6.88 25.94
CA ILE A 76 -1.91 -7.34 26.07
C ILE A 76 -1.18 -7.47 24.72
N LEU A 77 -1.85 -7.28 23.58
CA LEU A 77 -1.18 -7.36 22.29
C LEU A 77 -0.18 -6.21 22.15
N TYR A 78 0.97 -6.51 21.55
CA TYR A 78 1.99 -5.51 21.31
C TYR A 78 1.45 -4.37 20.46
N GLU A 79 1.45 -3.17 21.03
CA GLU A 79 1.16 -1.93 20.32
C GLU A 79 2.48 -1.32 19.88
N ARG A 80 2.69 -1.23 18.56
CA ARG A 80 3.88 -0.59 18.02
C ARG A 80 3.84 0.90 18.33
N GLU A 81 4.76 1.35 19.17
CA GLU A 81 5.07 2.77 19.28
C GLU A 81 5.53 3.30 17.92
N VAL A 82 4.77 4.23 17.35
CA VAL A 82 5.19 4.97 16.17
C VAL A 82 6.03 6.14 16.68
N THR A 83 7.31 5.89 16.97
CA THR A 83 8.26 6.97 17.23
C THR A 83 8.31 7.86 16.00
N LYS A 84 7.77 9.08 16.10
CA LYS A 84 7.94 10.11 15.08
C LYS A 84 9.41 10.53 15.10
N ARG A 85 10.24 9.88 14.29
CA ARG A 85 11.58 10.38 13.99
C ARG A 85 11.42 11.72 13.27
N GLU A 86 11.78 12.81 13.95
CA GLU A 86 11.86 14.12 13.30
C GLU A 86 13.10 14.16 12.42
N VAL A 87 12.89 13.94 11.13
CA VAL A 87 13.93 14.04 10.13
C VAL A 87 14.12 15.51 9.78
N THR A 88 15.35 15.98 9.91
CA THR A 88 15.66 17.38 9.63
C THR A 88 15.81 17.58 8.12
N LYS A 89 15.38 18.77 7.65
CA LYS A 89 15.58 19.17 6.25
C LYS A 89 17.06 19.10 5.83
N THR A 90 17.97 19.34 6.77
CA THR A 90 19.42 19.31 6.58
C THR A 90 19.93 17.93 6.22
N GLU A 91 19.49 16.88 6.92
CA GLU A 91 19.92 15.49 6.64
C GLU A 91 19.54 15.07 5.21
N VAL A 92 18.33 15.39 4.77
CA VAL A 92 17.86 15.09 3.41
C VAL A 92 18.66 15.88 2.37
N THR A 93 19.03 17.13 2.69
CA THR A 93 19.88 17.96 1.81
C THR A 93 21.24 17.34 1.61
N GLU A 94 21.86 16.86 2.68
CA GLU A 94 23.18 16.24 2.62
C GLU A 94 23.16 14.92 1.84
N LEU A 95 22.10 14.11 2.00
CA LEU A 95 21.93 12.87 1.23
C LEU A 95 21.80 13.15 -0.27
N VAL A 96 20.95 14.12 -0.63
CA VAL A 96 20.79 14.55 -2.04
C VAL A 96 22.10 15.06 -2.60
N TRP A 97 22.84 15.87 -1.85
CA TRP A 97 24.15 16.38 -2.26
C TRP A 97 25.16 15.26 -2.51
N LYS A 98 25.27 14.30 -1.58
CA LYS A 98 26.16 13.13 -1.74
C LYS A 98 25.81 12.32 -2.99
N LEU A 99 24.51 12.13 -3.25
CA LEU A 99 24.02 11.44 -4.44
C LEU A 99 24.28 12.23 -5.74
N CYS A 100 24.20 13.57 -5.73
CA CYS A 100 24.55 14.40 -6.88
C CYS A 100 26.04 14.21 -7.29
N LEU A 101 26.91 13.98 -6.31
CA LEU A 101 28.34 13.79 -6.51
C LEU A 101 28.72 12.34 -6.82
N ALA A 102 27.79 11.39 -6.68
CA ALA A 102 28.05 10.00 -7.01
C ALA A 102 28.08 9.83 -8.54
N HIS A 103 29.20 9.37 -9.08
CA HIS A 103 29.40 9.22 -10.53
C HIS A 103 29.18 7.79 -11.06
N SER A 104 28.95 6.82 -10.17
CA SER A 104 28.82 5.41 -10.55
C SER A 104 27.74 4.67 -9.75
N ALA A 105 27.17 3.64 -10.37
CA ALA A 105 26.28 2.68 -9.72
C ALA A 105 27.10 1.72 -8.86
N SER A 106 27.45 2.16 -7.64
CA SER A 106 28.15 1.37 -6.63
C SER A 106 27.18 0.97 -5.50
N TYR A 107 27.62 0.05 -4.63
CA TYR A 107 26.84 -0.32 -3.45
C TYR A 107 26.63 0.85 -2.50
N GLU A 108 27.62 1.73 -2.38
CA GLU A 108 27.55 2.94 -1.56
C GLU A 108 26.51 3.92 -2.12
N THR A 109 26.44 4.11 -3.45
CA THR A 109 25.41 4.92 -4.08
C THR A 109 24.01 4.33 -3.86
N ALA A 110 23.87 3.01 -3.93
CA ALA A 110 22.62 2.32 -3.65
C ALA A 110 22.18 2.48 -2.17
N ASP A 111 23.13 2.37 -1.24
CA ASP A 111 22.88 2.58 0.20
C ASP A 111 22.46 4.02 0.52
N LEU A 112 23.13 5.02 -0.07
CA LEU A 112 22.73 6.42 0.03
C LEU A 112 21.33 6.67 -0.53
N PHE A 113 20.98 6.05 -1.67
CA PHE A 113 19.66 6.18 -2.27
C PHE A 113 18.58 5.53 -1.40
N MET A 114 18.84 4.34 -0.85
CA MET A 114 17.93 3.69 0.08
C MET A 114 17.73 4.51 1.35
N THR A 115 18.81 5.08 1.89
CA THR A 115 18.76 5.99 3.04
C THR A 115 17.89 7.21 2.73
N LEU A 116 18.06 7.84 1.55
CA LEU A 116 17.19 8.92 1.10
C LEU A 116 15.71 8.50 1.08
N VAL A 117 15.39 7.33 0.52
CA VAL A 117 14.01 6.81 0.51
C VAL A 117 13.46 6.64 1.93
N PHE A 118 14.26 6.12 2.86
CA PHE A 118 13.84 5.98 4.27
C PHE A 118 13.60 7.33 4.95
N GLU A 119 14.46 8.31 4.72
CA GLU A 119 14.28 9.65 5.29
C GLU A 119 13.04 10.34 4.71
N LEU A 120 12.77 10.22 3.40
CA LEU A 120 11.56 10.76 2.76
C LEU A 120 10.26 10.24 3.37
N ARG A 121 10.25 9.00 3.89
CA ARG A 121 9.06 8.39 4.53
C ARG A 121 8.62 9.12 5.80
N HIS A 122 9.52 9.82 6.46
CA HIS A 122 9.25 10.51 7.71
C HIS A 122 8.87 12.00 7.51
N LEU A 123 8.95 12.50 6.28
CA LEU A 123 8.68 13.91 5.99
C LEU A 123 7.18 14.18 5.82
N SER A 124 6.74 15.33 6.33
CA SER A 124 5.40 15.85 6.03
C SER A 124 5.31 16.33 4.59
N LEU A 125 4.08 16.45 4.08
CA LEU A 125 3.82 17.00 2.74
C LEU A 125 4.36 18.43 2.59
N GLU A 126 4.28 19.24 3.65
CA GLU A 126 4.79 20.62 3.66
C GLU A 126 6.31 20.65 3.47
N VAL A 127 7.03 19.79 4.19
CA VAL A 127 8.49 19.67 4.06
C VAL A 127 8.85 19.16 2.68
N LEU A 128 8.17 18.12 2.18
CA LEU A 128 8.39 17.57 0.83
C LEU A 128 8.20 18.64 -0.27
N ARG A 129 7.12 19.44 -0.19
CA ARG A 129 6.90 20.56 -1.11
C ARG A 129 8.00 21.62 -0.98
N ALA A 130 8.42 21.96 0.23
CA ALA A 130 9.50 22.93 0.46
C ALA A 130 10.88 22.44 -0.01
N LEU A 131 11.11 21.12 -0.04
CA LEU A 131 12.29 20.51 -0.66
C LEU A 131 12.19 20.64 -2.18
N TRP A 132 11.05 20.28 -2.76
CA TRP A 132 10.80 20.36 -4.19
C TRP A 132 10.81 21.79 -4.75
N GLN A 133 10.62 22.84 -3.96
CA GLN A 133 10.70 24.21 -4.47
C GLN A 133 12.12 24.80 -4.40
N ARG A 134 13.08 24.14 -3.74
CA ARG A 134 14.44 24.67 -3.61
C ARG A 134 15.35 24.19 -4.75
N SER A 135 15.92 25.14 -5.48
CA SER A 135 16.92 24.89 -6.51
C SER A 135 18.15 24.12 -6.01
N SER A 136 18.52 24.25 -4.73
CA SER A 136 19.64 23.51 -4.12
C SER A 136 19.46 21.99 -4.10
N PHE A 137 18.24 21.50 -4.35
CA PHE A 137 17.94 20.07 -4.43
C PHE A 137 17.94 19.52 -5.86
N LYS A 138 18.21 20.38 -6.85
CA LYS A 138 18.39 19.94 -8.24
C LYS A 138 19.84 19.50 -8.44
N CYS A 139 20.06 18.25 -8.85
CA CYS A 139 21.36 17.86 -9.38
C CYS A 139 21.41 18.23 -10.86
N ARG A 140 22.41 19.00 -11.31
CA ARG A 140 22.61 19.33 -12.75
C ARG A 140 21.33 19.86 -13.43
N ASP A 141 20.62 20.74 -12.74
CA ASP A 141 19.34 21.34 -13.17
C ASP A 141 18.14 20.40 -13.35
N ASN A 142 18.26 19.12 -12.95
CA ASN A 142 17.15 18.18 -12.92
C ASN A 142 16.76 17.80 -11.47
N TRP A 143 15.56 17.23 -11.29
CA TRP A 143 15.05 16.84 -9.97
C TRP A 143 15.58 15.48 -9.48
N GLN A 144 16.59 14.91 -10.13
CA GLN A 144 17.25 13.70 -9.60
C GLN A 144 18.12 14.07 -8.40
N PRO A 145 18.30 13.17 -7.42
CA PRO A 145 17.70 11.84 -7.28
C PRO A 145 16.27 11.84 -6.68
N LEU A 146 15.73 13.00 -6.28
CA LEU A 146 14.45 13.08 -5.57
C LEU A 146 13.27 12.53 -6.38
N ILE A 147 13.18 12.89 -7.67
CA ILE A 147 12.14 12.37 -8.58
C ILE A 147 12.16 10.83 -8.64
N ASP A 148 13.34 10.21 -8.58
CA ASP A 148 13.51 8.76 -8.68
C ASP A 148 13.22 8.07 -7.33
N ALA A 149 13.44 8.77 -6.22
CA ALA A 149 13.18 8.27 -4.87
C ALA A 149 11.69 8.32 -4.46
N LEU A 150 10.93 9.32 -4.95
CA LEU A 150 9.52 9.52 -4.60
C LEU A 150 8.63 8.26 -4.78
N PRO A 151 8.71 7.53 -5.91
CA PRO A 151 8.02 6.26 -6.11
C PRO A 151 8.27 5.19 -5.04
N SER A 152 9.46 5.17 -4.44
CA SER A 152 9.86 4.18 -3.43
C SER A 152 9.52 4.61 -1.99
N CYS A 153 9.17 5.88 -1.80
CA CYS A 153 8.78 6.43 -0.50
C CYS A 153 7.48 5.76 0.00
N ALA A 154 6.48 5.60 -0.86
CA ALA A 154 5.24 4.88 -0.56
C ALA A 154 4.44 5.39 0.67
N THR A 155 4.60 6.65 1.06
CA THR A 155 3.75 7.32 2.07
C THR A 155 2.70 8.21 1.42
N GLU A 156 1.65 8.55 2.18
CA GLU A 156 0.56 9.39 1.65
C GLU A 156 1.08 10.76 1.21
N ALA A 157 1.98 11.38 1.98
CA ALA A 157 2.60 12.65 1.63
C ALA A 157 3.37 12.59 0.30
N CYS A 158 4.13 11.50 0.07
CA CYS A 158 4.83 11.28 -1.19
C CYS A 158 3.86 11.05 -2.37
N VAL A 159 2.76 10.32 -2.16
CA VAL A 159 1.71 10.12 -3.18
C VAL A 159 1.02 11.44 -3.55
N VAL A 160 0.67 12.26 -2.56
CA VAL A 160 0.05 13.57 -2.80
C VAL A 160 1.01 14.49 -3.55
N LEU A 161 2.30 14.51 -3.20
CA LEU A 161 3.30 15.26 -3.97
C LEU A 161 3.39 14.76 -5.41
N MET A 162 3.51 13.43 -5.64
CA MET A 162 3.52 12.87 -7.00
C MET A 162 2.27 13.28 -7.80
N LYS A 163 1.10 13.27 -7.18
CA LYS A 163 -0.15 13.73 -7.79
C LYS A 163 -0.12 15.22 -8.15
N ASP A 164 0.45 16.07 -7.29
CA ASP A 164 0.57 17.50 -7.56
C ASP A 164 1.50 17.76 -8.75
N LEU A 165 2.63 17.04 -8.82
CA LEU A 165 3.60 17.13 -9.92
C LEU A 165 3.02 16.67 -11.27
N ILE A 166 2.23 15.59 -11.26
CA ILE A 166 1.50 15.14 -12.44
C ILE A 166 0.49 16.20 -12.89
N ALA A 167 -0.23 16.81 -11.95
CA ALA A 167 -1.25 17.80 -12.24
C ALA A 167 -0.68 19.14 -12.74
N SER A 168 0.48 19.56 -12.23
CA SER A 168 1.16 20.79 -12.66
C SER A 168 1.90 20.63 -13.99
N GLY A 169 2.24 19.40 -14.39
CA GLY A 169 3.03 19.13 -15.59
C GLY A 169 4.51 19.45 -15.41
N GLU A 170 5.01 19.47 -14.17
CA GLU A 170 6.42 19.70 -13.83
C GLU A 170 7.33 18.48 -14.09
N VAL A 171 6.74 17.36 -14.53
CA VAL A 171 7.42 16.08 -14.68
C VAL A 171 7.20 15.54 -16.09
N GLU A 172 8.25 14.98 -16.68
CA GLU A 172 8.25 14.38 -18.01
C GLU A 172 7.33 13.15 -18.09
N GLU A 173 6.80 12.85 -19.27
CA GLU A 173 5.77 11.82 -19.47
C GLU A 173 6.24 10.42 -19.05
N ASP A 174 7.49 10.07 -19.30
CA ASP A 174 8.09 8.80 -18.89
C ASP A 174 8.13 8.64 -17.36
N LYS A 175 8.44 9.72 -16.63
CA LYS A 175 8.43 9.77 -15.16
C LYS A 175 7.01 9.73 -14.61
N VAL A 176 6.05 10.36 -15.27
CA VAL A 176 4.62 10.25 -14.92
C VAL A 176 4.15 8.79 -15.04
N GLU A 177 4.52 8.09 -16.11
CA GLU A 177 4.21 6.65 -16.25
C GLU A 177 4.84 5.83 -15.13
N TYR A 178 6.10 6.10 -14.77
CA TYR A 178 6.77 5.44 -13.64
C TYR A 178 6.05 5.68 -12.30
N PHE A 179 5.57 6.90 -12.05
CA PHE A 179 4.79 7.21 -10.85
C PHE A 179 3.52 6.35 -10.77
N PHE A 180 2.76 6.25 -11.86
CA PHE A 180 1.55 5.43 -11.88
C PHE A 180 1.85 3.94 -11.67
N TRP A 181 2.92 3.41 -12.28
CA TRP A 181 3.36 2.03 -12.03
C TRP A 181 3.86 1.82 -10.60
N SER A 182 4.40 2.84 -9.94
CA SER A 182 4.85 2.70 -8.55
C SER A 182 3.70 2.45 -7.57
N PHE A 183 2.49 2.93 -7.87
CA PHE A 183 1.33 2.81 -6.97
C PHE A 183 0.93 1.36 -6.70
N THR A 184 1.17 0.43 -7.63
CA THR A 184 0.93 -1.00 -7.38
C THR A 184 1.89 -1.60 -6.34
N PHE A 185 3.00 -0.94 -6.03
CA PHE A 185 3.99 -1.43 -5.07
C PHE A 185 3.86 -0.82 -3.67
N ILE A 186 2.93 0.12 -3.44
CA ILE A 186 2.65 0.69 -2.11
C ILE A 186 2.11 -0.39 -1.16
N PRO A 187 2.83 -0.77 -0.09
CA PRO A 187 2.49 -1.95 0.71
C PRO A 187 1.21 -1.76 1.54
N ASN A 188 1.05 -0.60 2.15
CA ASN A 188 -0.07 -0.26 3.05
C ASN A 188 -0.76 1.01 2.52
N PRO A 189 -1.58 0.90 1.46
CA PRO A 189 -2.30 2.05 0.94
C PRO A 189 -3.32 2.57 1.95
N THR A 190 -3.53 3.89 1.97
CA THR A 190 -4.54 4.56 2.80
C THR A 190 -5.74 5.01 1.96
N SER A 191 -6.87 5.30 2.61
CA SER A 191 -8.01 5.92 1.92
C SER A 191 -7.66 7.31 1.38
N GLY A 192 -6.81 8.07 2.08
CA GLY A 192 -6.35 9.40 1.67
C GLY A 192 -5.56 9.36 0.35
N MET A 193 -4.69 8.36 0.16
CA MET A 193 -4.01 8.15 -1.13
C MET A 193 -5.01 7.94 -2.27
N ILE A 194 -6.00 7.06 -2.08
CA ILE A 194 -7.03 6.77 -3.09
C ILE A 194 -7.82 8.03 -3.42
N GLU A 195 -8.25 8.76 -2.40
CA GLU A 195 -8.99 10.01 -2.53
C GLU A 195 -8.20 11.06 -3.31
N SER A 196 -6.92 11.23 -3.01
CA SER A 196 -6.05 12.20 -3.68
C SER A 196 -5.85 11.90 -5.17
N LEU A 197 -5.81 10.62 -5.55
CA LEU A 197 -5.54 10.16 -6.91
C LEU A 197 -6.80 10.04 -7.77
N ALA A 198 -7.97 9.87 -7.16
CA ALA A 198 -9.24 9.70 -7.86
C ALA A 198 -9.54 10.79 -8.91
N PRO A 199 -9.23 12.10 -8.69
CA PRO A 199 -9.41 13.13 -9.71
C PRO A 199 -8.61 12.91 -10.99
N LEU A 200 -7.44 12.24 -10.92
CA LEU A 200 -6.59 11.99 -12.08
C LEU A 200 -7.28 11.11 -13.12
N LEU A 201 -8.19 10.22 -12.71
CA LEU A 201 -8.97 9.37 -13.62
C LEU A 201 -9.93 10.16 -14.51
N LYS A 202 -10.29 11.38 -14.10
CA LYS A 202 -11.18 12.29 -14.85
C LYS A 202 -10.39 13.25 -15.74
N SER A 203 -9.06 13.26 -15.64
CA SER A 203 -8.21 14.11 -16.47
C SER A 203 -8.31 13.68 -17.94
N PRO A 204 -8.43 14.61 -18.89
CA PRO A 204 -8.30 14.31 -20.32
C PRO A 204 -6.96 13.63 -20.67
N ARG A 205 -5.91 13.90 -19.87
CA ARG A 205 -4.57 13.32 -20.02
C ARG A 205 -4.39 11.98 -19.28
N ALA A 206 -5.47 11.37 -18.78
CA ALA A 206 -5.38 10.12 -18.02
C ALA A 206 -4.92 8.96 -18.92
N SER A 207 -3.67 8.55 -18.75
CA SER A 207 -3.02 7.48 -19.49
C SER A 207 -3.48 6.08 -19.04
N LYS A 208 -3.04 5.03 -19.74
CA LYS A 208 -3.35 3.64 -19.39
C LYS A 208 -2.81 3.28 -18.00
N SER A 209 -1.59 3.71 -17.66
CA SER A 209 -0.99 3.47 -16.35
C SER A 209 -1.74 4.19 -15.25
N CYS A 210 -2.30 5.39 -15.49
CA CYS A 210 -3.18 6.06 -14.52
C CYS A 210 -4.35 5.18 -14.09
N PHE A 211 -5.12 4.66 -15.05
CA PHE A 211 -6.25 3.77 -14.76
C PHE A 211 -5.81 2.50 -14.02
N LEU A 212 -4.74 1.85 -14.47
CA LEU A 212 -4.29 0.59 -13.91
C LEU A 212 -3.60 0.74 -12.53
N GLY A 213 -2.79 1.77 -12.36
CA GLY A 213 -2.07 2.09 -11.12
C GLY A 213 -3.02 2.49 -10.00
N VAL A 214 -3.97 3.40 -10.27
CA VAL A 214 -4.97 3.82 -9.28
C VAL A 214 -5.87 2.65 -8.87
N THR A 215 -6.31 1.82 -9.82
CA THR A 215 -7.14 0.65 -9.50
C THR A 215 -6.36 -0.48 -8.83
N ALA A 216 -5.06 -0.64 -9.10
CA ALA A 216 -4.19 -1.55 -8.35
C ALA A 216 -4.09 -1.12 -6.88
N LEU A 217 -3.97 0.19 -6.62
CA LEU A 217 -3.97 0.74 -5.27
C LEU A 217 -5.27 0.44 -4.54
N VAL A 218 -6.42 0.63 -5.20
CA VAL A 218 -7.75 0.28 -4.66
C VAL A 218 -7.83 -1.20 -4.33
N HIS A 219 -7.37 -2.08 -5.22
CA HIS A 219 -7.36 -3.52 -4.95
C HIS A 219 -6.53 -3.87 -3.72
N ARG A 220 -5.34 -3.29 -3.60
CA ARG A 220 -4.44 -3.56 -2.49
C ARG A 220 -5.01 -3.06 -1.17
N PHE A 221 -5.66 -1.89 -1.17
CA PHE A 221 -6.42 -1.37 -0.03
C PHE A 221 -7.57 -2.30 0.37
N CYS A 222 -8.41 -2.70 -0.59
CA CYS A 222 -9.55 -3.58 -0.37
C CYS A 222 -9.15 -5.01 0.02
N SER A 223 -7.93 -5.45 -0.30
CA SER A 223 -7.44 -6.77 0.12
C SER A 223 -7.03 -6.78 1.59
N ALA A 224 -6.67 -5.62 2.16
CA ALA A 224 -6.30 -5.45 3.56
C ALA A 224 -7.48 -5.03 4.47
N HIS A 225 -8.58 -4.53 3.90
CA HIS A 225 -9.72 -4.00 4.66
C HIS A 225 -11.03 -4.73 4.29
N SER A 226 -11.63 -5.40 5.27
CA SER A 226 -12.84 -6.24 5.07
C SER A 226 -14.08 -5.45 4.62
N SER A 227 -14.22 -4.18 5.04
CA SER A 227 -15.36 -3.30 4.71
C SER A 227 -14.95 -2.17 3.76
N CYS A 228 -14.19 -2.49 2.71
CA CYS A 228 -13.70 -1.45 1.79
C CYS A 228 -14.79 -0.83 0.91
N ASP A 229 -15.93 -1.51 0.74
CA ASP A 229 -17.06 -1.12 -0.09
C ASP A 229 -17.82 0.10 0.45
N VAL A 230 -17.76 0.34 1.76
CA VAL A 230 -18.35 1.52 2.41
C VAL A 230 -17.42 2.74 2.43
N VAL A 231 -16.15 2.59 2.03
CA VAL A 231 -15.17 3.67 2.07
C VAL A 231 -15.44 4.69 0.96
N PRO A 232 -15.70 5.98 1.28
CA PRO A 232 -16.08 6.98 0.28
C PRO A 232 -15.08 7.16 -0.87
N ALA A 233 -13.79 7.08 -0.57
CA ALA A 233 -12.72 7.17 -1.57
C ALA A 233 -12.82 6.06 -2.63
N VAL A 234 -13.04 4.81 -2.20
CA VAL A 234 -13.22 3.66 -3.07
C VAL A 234 -14.50 3.81 -3.89
N GLN A 235 -15.62 4.16 -3.24
CA GLN A 235 -16.89 4.40 -3.93
C GLN A 235 -16.79 5.48 -5.01
N ASN A 236 -16.02 6.55 -4.77
CA ASN A 236 -15.79 7.62 -5.74
C ASN A 236 -15.02 7.13 -6.97
N VAL A 237 -13.98 6.31 -6.78
CA VAL A 237 -13.25 5.67 -7.89
C VAL A 237 -14.18 4.76 -8.68
N MET A 238 -14.90 3.85 -8.01
CA MET A 238 -15.80 2.91 -8.69
C MET A 238 -16.95 3.60 -9.41
N ARG A 239 -17.51 4.67 -8.82
CA ARG A 239 -18.51 5.52 -9.48
C ARG A 239 -17.95 6.20 -10.73
N THR A 240 -16.70 6.66 -10.68
CA THR A 240 -16.03 7.27 -11.83
C THR A 240 -15.85 6.25 -12.96
N LEU A 241 -15.40 5.03 -12.64
CA LEU A 241 -15.29 3.94 -13.61
C LEU A 241 -16.66 3.52 -14.17
N GLY A 242 -17.69 3.44 -13.33
CA GLY A 242 -19.06 3.13 -13.75
C GLY A 242 -19.64 4.15 -14.72
N LYS A 243 -19.32 5.44 -14.56
CA LYS A 243 -19.72 6.50 -15.50
C LYS A 243 -19.12 6.28 -16.89
N PHE A 244 -17.87 5.83 -16.98
CA PHE A 244 -17.25 5.50 -18.27
C PHE A 244 -17.95 4.33 -18.99
N LEU A 245 -18.57 3.40 -18.25
CA LEU A 245 -19.32 2.29 -18.86
C LEU A 245 -20.67 2.72 -19.45
N GLY A 246 -21.23 3.88 -19.04
CA GLY A 246 -22.56 4.32 -19.48
C GLY A 246 -23.71 3.35 -19.12
N GLY A 247 -23.48 2.42 -18.18
CA GLY A 247 -24.47 1.41 -17.74
C GLY A 247 -24.55 0.15 -18.62
N ASN A 248 -24.26 0.25 -19.92
CA ASN A 248 -24.37 -0.88 -20.85
C ASN A 248 -23.18 -1.05 -21.81
N CYS A 249 -22.07 -0.33 -21.67
CA CYS A 249 -20.90 -0.46 -22.55
C CYS A 249 -21.17 -0.28 -24.06
N THR A 250 -22.12 0.59 -24.43
CA THR A 250 -22.38 0.90 -25.85
C THR A 250 -21.15 1.53 -26.50
N VAL A 251 -20.64 0.90 -27.55
CA VAL A 251 -19.48 1.38 -28.32
C VAL A 251 -19.96 2.32 -29.44
N GLN A 252 -19.28 3.46 -29.59
CA GLN A 252 -19.59 4.45 -30.62
C GLN A 252 -18.59 4.39 -31.78
N ASP A 253 -17.30 4.32 -31.45
CA ASP A 253 -16.19 4.26 -32.40
C ASP A 253 -15.03 3.42 -31.84
N SER A 254 -13.93 3.32 -32.60
CA SER A 254 -12.74 2.54 -32.24
C SER A 254 -11.95 3.11 -31.06
N GLU A 255 -11.95 4.44 -30.89
CA GLU A 255 -11.29 5.09 -29.75
C GLU A 255 -12.07 4.79 -28.45
N HIS A 256 -13.40 4.91 -28.52
CA HIS A 256 -14.30 4.55 -27.43
C HIS A 256 -14.22 3.07 -27.10
N LEU A 257 -14.10 2.18 -28.09
CA LEU A 257 -13.84 0.76 -27.88
C LEU A 257 -12.58 0.53 -27.05
N SER A 258 -11.47 1.16 -27.44
CA SER A 258 -10.19 1.04 -26.74
C SER A 258 -10.26 1.59 -25.32
N LYS A 259 -10.98 2.70 -25.12
CA LYS A 259 -11.21 3.30 -23.79
C LYS A 259 -12.07 2.40 -22.90
N LEU A 260 -13.15 1.83 -23.42
CA LEU A 260 -14.02 0.92 -22.67
C LEU A 260 -13.27 -0.35 -22.25
N GLN A 261 -12.45 -0.93 -23.14
CA GLN A 261 -11.60 -2.07 -22.78
C GLN A 261 -10.64 -1.74 -21.63
N LEU A 262 -9.99 -0.56 -21.67
CA LEU A 262 -9.13 -0.09 -20.58
C LEU A 262 -9.91 0.05 -19.26
N VAL A 263 -11.10 0.65 -19.32
CA VAL A 263 -11.95 0.85 -18.12
C VAL A 263 -12.39 -0.49 -17.54
N LEU A 264 -12.85 -1.44 -18.36
CA LEU A 264 -13.21 -2.80 -17.90
C LEU A 264 -12.00 -3.51 -17.27
N LYS A 265 -10.81 -3.37 -17.87
CA LYS A 265 -9.56 -3.89 -17.29
C LYS A 265 -9.24 -3.23 -15.95
N ALA A 266 -9.42 -1.92 -15.82
CA ALA A 266 -9.20 -1.17 -14.59
C ALA A 266 -10.19 -1.60 -13.50
N ILE A 267 -11.47 -1.79 -13.83
CA ILE A 267 -12.49 -2.33 -12.91
C ILE A 267 -12.06 -3.70 -12.41
N GLY A 268 -11.73 -4.63 -13.31
CA GLY A 268 -11.23 -5.95 -12.91
C GLY A 268 -9.92 -5.91 -12.12
N ASN A 269 -9.10 -4.87 -12.33
CA ASN A 269 -7.88 -4.66 -11.58
C ASN A 269 -8.15 -4.19 -10.15
N ALA A 270 -9.25 -3.47 -9.90
CA ALA A 270 -9.70 -3.02 -8.57
C ALA A 270 -10.15 -4.17 -7.64
N GLY A 271 -10.26 -5.40 -8.15
CA GLY A 271 -10.48 -6.60 -7.35
C GLY A 271 -11.87 -6.62 -6.70
N LEU A 272 -11.93 -6.81 -5.38
CA LEU A 272 -13.18 -6.87 -4.61
C LEU A 272 -14.08 -5.65 -4.86
N ALA A 273 -13.49 -4.45 -5.02
CA ALA A 273 -14.23 -3.22 -5.29
C ALA A 273 -15.07 -3.29 -6.58
N ALA A 274 -14.70 -4.13 -7.55
CA ALA A 274 -15.46 -4.34 -8.78
C ALA A 274 -16.88 -4.88 -8.54
N ALA A 275 -17.13 -5.52 -7.39
CA ALA A 275 -18.44 -6.04 -7.02
C ALA A 275 -19.54 -4.95 -7.07
N SER A 276 -19.21 -3.69 -6.77
CA SER A 276 -20.18 -2.59 -6.82
C SER A 276 -20.68 -2.29 -8.24
N LEU A 277 -19.99 -2.77 -9.27
CA LEU A 277 -20.35 -2.60 -10.69
C LEU A 277 -20.86 -3.90 -11.34
N ALA A 278 -21.12 -4.95 -10.55
CA ALA A 278 -21.54 -6.25 -11.06
C ALA A 278 -22.76 -6.19 -12.02
N PRO A 279 -23.82 -5.39 -11.77
CA PRO A 279 -24.94 -5.30 -12.72
C PRO A 279 -24.53 -4.75 -14.09
N ALA A 280 -23.69 -3.71 -14.12
CA ALA A 280 -23.20 -3.12 -15.36
C ALA A 280 -22.31 -4.09 -16.11
N LEU A 281 -21.36 -4.75 -15.43
CA LEU A 281 -20.47 -5.75 -16.04
C LEU A 281 -21.26 -6.94 -16.63
N SER A 282 -22.30 -7.39 -15.94
CA SER A 282 -23.17 -8.48 -16.41
C SER A 282 -23.92 -8.07 -17.69
N SER A 283 -24.48 -6.85 -17.71
CA SER A 283 -25.12 -6.27 -18.89
C SER A 283 -24.15 -6.19 -20.08
N CYS A 284 -22.94 -5.69 -19.86
CA CYS A 284 -21.91 -5.57 -20.89
C CYS A 284 -21.50 -6.93 -21.48
N ALA A 285 -21.44 -7.99 -20.65
CA ALA A 285 -21.10 -9.34 -21.07
C ALA A 285 -22.23 -10.05 -21.84
N ALA A 286 -23.49 -9.82 -21.44
CA ALA A 286 -24.67 -10.53 -21.95
C ALA A 286 -25.16 -10.07 -23.32
N LEU A 287 -25.06 -8.77 -23.59
CA LEU A 287 -25.60 -8.16 -24.81
C LEU A 287 -24.81 -8.58 -26.05
N ARG A 288 -25.42 -9.45 -26.88
CA ARG A 288 -24.82 -10.00 -28.11
C ARG A 288 -24.49 -8.96 -29.18
N SER A 289 -25.10 -7.78 -29.10
CA SER A 289 -24.82 -6.65 -29.99
C SER A 289 -23.45 -6.00 -29.72
N HIS A 290 -22.83 -6.24 -28.57
CA HIS A 290 -21.51 -5.71 -28.28
C HIS A 290 -20.40 -6.48 -28.99
N PRO A 291 -19.29 -5.79 -29.34
CA PRO A 291 -18.07 -6.45 -29.81
C PRO A 291 -17.60 -7.52 -28.83
N VAL A 292 -17.02 -8.60 -29.38
CA VAL A 292 -16.54 -9.75 -28.59
C VAL A 292 -15.51 -9.31 -27.55
N GLU A 293 -14.68 -8.32 -27.88
CA GLU A 293 -13.66 -7.74 -27.04
C GLU A 293 -14.26 -7.12 -25.76
N ILE A 294 -15.38 -6.39 -25.89
CA ILE A 294 -16.08 -5.80 -24.75
C ILE A 294 -16.71 -6.88 -23.88
N ARG A 295 -17.37 -7.85 -24.50
CA ARG A 295 -17.99 -8.97 -23.77
C ARG A 295 -16.96 -9.76 -22.99
N LEU A 296 -15.83 -10.08 -23.61
CA LEU A 296 -14.72 -10.79 -22.97
C LEU A 296 -14.08 -9.96 -21.85
N ALA A 297 -13.82 -8.67 -22.09
CA ALA A 297 -13.26 -7.78 -21.07
C ALA A 297 -14.19 -7.65 -19.85
N ALA A 298 -15.51 -7.60 -20.07
CA ALA A 298 -16.50 -7.57 -19.00
C ALA A 298 -16.51 -8.87 -18.17
N VAL A 299 -16.43 -10.04 -18.82
CA VAL A 299 -16.28 -11.33 -18.11
C VAL A 299 -14.97 -11.36 -17.31
N GLN A 300 -13.85 -10.92 -17.91
CA GLN A 300 -12.56 -10.89 -17.25
C GLN A 300 -12.52 -9.93 -16.04
N ALA A 301 -13.37 -8.90 -16.02
CA ALA A 301 -13.46 -7.98 -14.89
C ALA A 301 -13.95 -8.65 -13.61
N PHE A 302 -14.65 -9.78 -13.70
CA PHE A 302 -15.10 -10.55 -12.53
C PHE A 302 -14.03 -11.45 -11.91
N ARG A 303 -12.84 -11.64 -12.52
CA ARG A 303 -11.89 -12.70 -12.10
C ARG A 303 -11.43 -12.61 -10.63
N ARG A 304 -11.50 -11.42 -10.03
CA ARG A 304 -11.08 -11.12 -8.64
C ARG A 304 -12.25 -10.79 -7.72
N VAL A 305 -13.49 -10.97 -8.19
CA VAL A 305 -14.71 -10.82 -7.38
C VAL A 305 -15.09 -12.19 -6.82
N PRO A 306 -15.28 -12.37 -5.51
CA PRO A 306 -15.66 -13.65 -4.93
C PRO A 306 -16.99 -14.16 -5.49
N CYS A 307 -17.06 -15.44 -5.85
CA CYS A 307 -18.28 -16.06 -6.39
C CYS A 307 -19.45 -16.09 -5.38
N SER A 308 -19.14 -16.01 -4.08
CA SER A 308 -20.14 -15.93 -2.99
C SER A 308 -21.00 -14.66 -3.04
N VAL A 309 -20.56 -13.62 -3.76
CA VAL A 309 -21.37 -12.46 -4.13
C VAL A 309 -22.31 -12.86 -5.26
N ARG A 310 -23.30 -13.73 -4.97
CA ARG A 310 -24.37 -14.26 -5.85
C ARG A 310 -24.05 -14.19 -7.35
N VAL A 311 -22.93 -14.81 -7.77
CA VAL A 311 -22.56 -14.89 -9.19
C VAL A 311 -23.44 -15.88 -9.95
N SER A 312 -24.21 -16.71 -9.23
CA SER A 312 -25.15 -17.70 -9.74
C SER A 312 -26.22 -17.12 -10.68
N ASP A 313 -26.57 -15.84 -10.51
CA ASP A 313 -27.59 -15.14 -11.32
C ASP A 313 -26.97 -14.06 -12.25
N LEU A 314 -25.64 -13.86 -12.21
CA LEU A 314 -24.96 -12.71 -12.85
C LEU A 314 -24.12 -13.08 -14.09
N LEU A 315 -23.66 -14.33 -14.20
CA LEU A 315 -23.05 -14.80 -15.45
C LEU A 315 -24.13 -15.36 -16.36
N PRO A 316 -24.33 -14.79 -17.58
CA PRO A 316 -25.17 -15.43 -18.57
C PRO A 316 -24.63 -16.84 -18.80
N ARG A 317 -25.52 -17.85 -18.87
CA ARG A 317 -25.15 -19.14 -19.46
C ARG A 317 -24.54 -18.85 -20.83
N VAL A 318 -23.23 -19.01 -20.95
CA VAL A 318 -22.52 -18.80 -22.21
C VAL A 318 -22.87 -19.98 -23.11
N THR A 319 -23.96 -19.83 -23.87
CA THR A 319 -24.33 -20.69 -25.00
C THR A 319 -23.87 -20.04 -26.30
#